data_AF-A0A942L6B9-F1
#
_entry.id   AF-A0A942L6B9-F1
#
_cell.length_a   1.000
_cell.length_b   1.000
_cell.length_c   1.000
_cell.angle_alpha   90.00
_cell.angle_beta   90.00
_cell.angle_gamma   90.00
#
_symmetry.space_group_name_H-M   'P 1'
#
loop_
_entity.id
_entity.type
_entity.pdbx_description
1 polymer ?
#
loop_
_entity_poly.entity_id
_entity_poly.type
_entity_poly.pdbx_seq_one_letter_code
_entity_poly.pdbx_strand_id
1 'polypeptide(L)'
;TAPVMATTAIINMIYNWNEFVFVNTFISSDKYKTLTVGIQNFIGQYSTDWGAIGATLMISILPILVAYFFLSNRIVEGITSGAVKG
;
A
#
# COMPACT_ATOMS: atom_id res chain seq x y z
N THR A 1 24.29 -5.80 6.31
CA THR A 1 23.02 -5.99 7.03
C THR A 1 22.04 -4.85 6.81
N ALA A 2 22.47 -3.58 6.85
CA ALA A 2 21.60 -2.42 6.59
C ALA A 2 20.78 -2.46 5.26
N PRO A 3 21.33 -2.92 4.11
CA PRO A 3 20.54 -3.03 2.87
C PRO A 3 19.42 -4.07 2.95
N VAL A 4 19.69 -5.20 3.62
CA VAL A 4 18.72 -6.29 3.80
C VAL A 4 17.57 -5.84 4.69
N MET A 5 17.86 -5.16 5.80
CA MET A 5 16.82 -4.61 6.68
C MET A 5 15.95 -3.57 5.97
N ALA A 6 16.56 -2.72 5.12
CA ALA A 6 15.82 -1.72 4.34
C ALA A 6 14.85 -2.39 3.35
N THR A 7 15.30 -3.41 2.62
CA THR A 7 14.44 -4.17 1.69
C THR A 7 13.32 -4.89 2.43
N THR A 8 13.61 -5.55 3.56
CA THR A 8 12.58 -6.22 4.38
C THR A 8 11.56 -5.22 4.89
N ALA A 9 11.97 -4.04 5.36
CA ALA A 9 11.07 -3.01 5.84
C ALA A 9 10.13 -2.49 4.74
N ILE A 10 10.66 -2.24 3.53
CA ILE A 10 9.86 -1.79 2.38
C ILE A 10 8.83 -2.83 1.98
N ILE A 11 9.24 -4.10 1.84
CA ILE A 11 8.33 -5.19 1.48
C ILE A 11 7.25 -5.35 2.55
N ASN A 12 7.63 -5.35 3.83
CA ASN A 12 6.69 -5.49 4.94
C ASN A 12 5.70 -4.33 5.01
N MET A 13 6.15 -3.09 4.75
CA MET A 13 5.27 -1.92 4.65
C MET A 13 4.24 -2.06 3.53
N ILE A 14 4.66 -2.53 2.35
CA ILE A 14 3.75 -2.76 1.21
C ILE A 14 2.68 -3.79 1.58
N TYR A 15 3.06 -4.90 2.22
CA TYR A 15 2.11 -5.92 2.65
C TYR A 15 1.14 -5.39 3.70
N ASN A 16 1.64 -4.74 4.76
CA ASN A 16 0.79 -4.20 5.83
C ASN A 16 -0.15 -3.10 5.32
N TRP A 17 0.28 -2.29 4.34
CA TRP A 17 -0.57 -1.25 3.74
C TRP A 17 -1.73 -1.85 2.93
N ASN A 18 -1.48 -2.98 2.25
CA ASN A 18 -2.50 -3.70 1.48
C ASN A 18 -3.28 -4.73 2.29
N GLU A 19 -3.01 -4.87 3.59
CA GLU A 19 -3.66 -5.86 4.43
C GLU A 19 -5.14 -5.49 4.66
N PHE A 20 -6.01 -6.26 4.02
CA PHE A 20 -7.46 -6.07 4.06
C PHE A 20 -8.15 -7.06 5.00
N VAL A 21 -7.77 -8.34 4.94
CA VAL A 21 -8.49 -9.43 5.58
C VAL A 21 -8.37 -9.32 7.09
N PHE A 22 -7.15 -9.11 7.59
CA PHE A 22 -6.91 -8.99 9.02
C PHE A 22 -7.68 -7.82 9.64
N VAL A 23 -7.60 -6.64 9.02
CA VAL A 23 -8.27 -5.43 9.52
C VAL A 23 -9.78 -5.60 9.46
N ASN A 24 -10.33 -6.13 8.36
CA ASN A 24 -11.77 -6.32 8.23
C ASN A 24 -12.33 -7.37 9.20
N THR A 25 -11.54 -8.39 9.56
CA THR A 25 -11.99 -9.47 10.46
C THR A 25 -11.81 -9.12 11.94
N PHE A 26 -10.70 -8.51 12.33
CA PHE A 26 -10.35 -8.31 13.74
C PHE A 26 -10.57 -6.89 14.26
N ILE A 27 -10.73 -5.89 13.38
CA ILE A 27 -10.94 -4.49 13.78
C ILE A 27 -12.37 -4.06 13.51
N SER A 28 -13.16 -3.98 14.59
CA SER A 28 -14.57 -3.56 14.51
C SER A 28 -14.78 -2.05 14.63
N SER A 29 -13.82 -1.32 15.22
CA SER A 29 -13.93 0.14 15.39
C SER A 29 -13.43 0.87 14.16
N ASP A 30 -14.29 1.70 13.58
CA ASP A 30 -13.98 2.47 12.36
C ASP A 30 -12.79 3.42 12.53
N LYS A 31 -12.49 3.85 13.76
CA LYS A 31 -11.32 4.69 14.07
C LYS A 31 -10.00 3.99 13.75
N TYR A 32 -9.96 2.66 13.80
CA TYR A 32 -8.74 1.87 13.61
C TYR A 32 -8.72 1.13 12.27
N LYS A 33 -9.75 1.28 11.43
CA LYS A 33 -9.76 0.70 10.09
C LYS A 33 -8.74 1.42 9.21
N THR A 34 -8.01 0.65 8.44
CA THR A 34 -7.09 1.16 7.42
C THR A 34 -7.86 1.76 6.25
N LEU A 35 -7.21 2.66 5.52
CA LEU A 35 -7.78 3.30 4.34
C LEU A 35 -8.32 2.28 3.31
N THR A 36 -7.61 1.16 3.16
CA THR A 36 -7.95 0.06 2.24
C THR A 36 -9.23 -0.67 2.64
N VAL A 37 -9.51 -0.83 3.94
CA VAL A 37 -10.79 -1.40 4.41
C VAL A 37 -11.90 -0.36 4.45
N GLY A 38 -11.58 0.91 4.68
CA GLY A 38 -12.53 2.02 4.70
C GLY A 38 -13.33 2.19 3.41
N ILE A 39 -12.84 1.67 2.27
CA ILE A 39 -13.57 1.64 0.98
C ILE A 39 -14.94 0.97 1.12
N GLN A 40 -15.06 -0.06 1.96
CA GLN A 40 -16.31 -0.78 2.21
C GLN A 40 -17.40 0.12 2.79
N ASN A 41 -17.03 1.20 3.50
CA ASN A 41 -17.98 2.13 4.09
C ASN A 41 -18.72 2.97 3.03
N PHE A 42 -18.19 3.05 1.81
CA PHE A 42 -18.81 3.76 0.68
C PHE A 42 -19.69 2.86 -0.20
N ILE A 43 -19.73 1.55 0.10
CA ILE A 43 -20.58 0.56 -0.57
C ILE A 43 -21.79 0.32 0.32
N GLY A 44 -22.87 1.05 0.08
CA GLY A 44 -24.13 0.91 0.80
C GLY A 44 -25.07 -0.11 0.14
N GLN A 45 -26.04 -0.63 0.92
CA GLN A 45 -27.05 -1.58 0.43
C GLN A 45 -27.93 -1.01 -0.69
N TYR A 46 -28.15 0.32 -0.70
CA TYR A 46 -29.05 1.00 -1.64
C TYR A 46 -28.34 1.92 -2.62
N SER A 47 -27.13 2.37 -2.29
CA SER A 47 -26.33 3.24 -3.15
C SER A 47 -24.84 3.06 -2.86
N THR A 48 -24.05 3.04 -3.93
CA THR A 48 -22.59 3.04 -3.85
C THR A 48 -22.06 4.40 -4.25
N ASP A 49 -21.22 5.00 -3.41
CA ASP A 49 -20.54 6.25 -3.74
C ASP A 49 -19.23 5.97 -4.50
N TRP A 50 -19.37 5.88 -5.82
CA TRP A 50 -18.23 5.65 -6.73
C TRP A 50 -17.19 6.78 -6.70
N GLY A 51 -17.62 8.01 -6.37
CA GLY A 51 -16.72 9.16 -6.26
C GLY A 51 -15.80 9.03 -5.04
N ALA A 52 -16.38 8.70 -3.89
CA ALA A 52 -15.63 8.47 -2.66
C ALA A 52 -14.72 7.25 -2.75
N ILE A 53 -15.18 6.16 -3.40
CA ILE A 53 -14.34 4.98 -3.68
C ILE A 53 -13.14 5.38 -4.54
N GLY A 54 -13.38 6.09 -5.64
CA GLY A 54 -12.31 6.55 -6.55
C GLY A 54 -11.29 7.45 -5.84
N ALA A 55 -11.75 8.40 -5.02
CA ALA A 55 -10.88 9.27 -4.24
C ALA A 55 -10.03 8.46 -3.24
N THR A 56 -10.63 7.48 -2.56
CA THR A 56 -9.94 6.62 -1.60
C THR A 56 -8.88 5.74 -2.28
N LEU A 57 -9.18 5.22 -3.48
CA LEU A 57 -8.21 4.48 -4.31
C LEU A 57 -7.04 5.36 -4.77
N MET A 58 -7.31 6.60 -5.16
CA MET A 58 -6.23 7.54 -5.53
C MET A 58 -5.31 7.84 -4.34
N ILE A 59 -5.89 8.05 -3.15
CA ILE A 59 -5.12 8.30 -1.93
C ILE A 59 -4.34 7.05 -1.50
N SER A 60 -4.87 5.84 -1.70
CA SER A 60 -4.18 4.60 -1.32
C SER A 60 -2.90 4.33 -2.11
N ILE A 61 -2.81 4.88 -3.34
CA ILE A 61 -1.63 4.78 -4.21
C ILE A 61 -0.53 5.78 -3.81
N LEU A 62 -0.87 6.91 -3.15
CA LEU A 62 0.10 7.94 -2.77
C LEU A 62 1.33 7.43 -2.00
N PRO A 63 1.22 6.63 -0.92
CA PRO A 63 2.41 6.18 -0.19
C PRO A 63 3.32 5.28 -1.02
N ILE A 64 2.77 4.53 -1.98
CA ILE A 64 3.55 3.72 -2.92
C ILE A 64 4.32 4.65 -3.86
N LEU A 65 3.67 5.69 -4.39
CA LEU A 65 4.34 6.70 -5.22
C LEU A 65 5.43 7.44 -4.45
N VAL A 66 5.17 7.84 -3.20
CA VAL A 66 6.14 8.49 -2.33
C VAL A 66 7.35 7.58 -2.11
N ALA A 67 7.13 6.32 -1.74
CA ALA A 67 8.20 5.33 -1.61
C ALA A 67 8.97 5.17 -2.92
N TYR A 68 8.28 5.07 -4.05
CA TYR A 68 8.89 4.99 -5.37
C TYR A 68 9.76 6.22 -5.66
N PHE A 69 9.31 7.44 -5.40
CA PHE A 69 10.12 8.65 -5.65
C PHE A 69 11.43 8.65 -4.84
N PHE A 70 11.41 8.19 -3.59
CA PHE A 70 12.62 8.11 -2.77
C PHE A 70 13.56 6.95 -3.14
N LEU A 71 12.99 5.84 -3.63
CA LEU A 71 13.73 4.61 -3.90
C LEU A 71 14.04 4.40 -5.39
N SER A 72 13.44 5.17 -6.30
CA SER A 72 13.51 4.99 -7.76
C SER A 72 14.95 4.86 -8.25
N ASN A 73 15.85 5.74 -7.83
CA ASN A 73 17.26 5.68 -8.20
C ASN A 73 17.92 4.36 -7.76
N ARG A 74 17.64 3.89 -6.53
CA ARG A 74 18.18 2.62 -6.01
C ARG A 74 17.54 1.39 -6.65
N ILE A 75 16.26 1.47 -7.00
CA ILE A 75 15.54 0.40 -7.72
C ILE A 75 16.10 0.27 -9.13
N VAL A 76 16.29 1.38 -9.84
CA VAL A 76 16.87 1.41 -11.20
C VAL A 76 18.31 0.86 -11.16
N GLU A 77 19.17 1.38 -10.28
CA GLU A 77 20.55 0.90 -10.10
C GLU A 77 20.59 -0.59 -9.75
N GLY A 78 19.71 -1.03 -8.82
CA GLY A 78 19.60 -2.43 -8.40
C GLY A 78 19.21 -3.37 -9.54
N ILE A 79 18.22 -3.00 -10.36
CA ILE A 79 17.80 -3.78 -11.54
C ILE A 79 18.91 -3.83 -12.58
N THR A 80 19.56 -2.71 -12.90
CA THR A 80 20.69 -2.71 -13.85
C THR A 80 21.86 -3.54 -13.35
N SER A 81 22.23 -3.44 -12.07
CA SER A 81 23.36 -4.20 -11.50
C SER A 81 23.11 -5.71 -11.44
N GLY A 82 21.85 -6.13 -11.29
CA GLY A 82 21.43 -7.52 -11.37
C GLY A 82 21.42 -8.07 -12.80
N ALA A 83 21.13 -7.22 -13.79
CA ALA A 83 21.12 -7.60 -15.21
C ALA A 83 22.52 -7.81 -15.80
N VAL A 84 23.57 -7.16 -15.29
CA VAL A 84 24.96 -7.33 -15.80
C VAL A 84 25.70 -8.51 -15.18
N LYS A 85 25.12 -9.16 -14.16
CA LYS A 85 25.67 -10.39 -13.55
C LYS A 85 25.06 -11.69 -14.10
N GLY A 86 24.14 -11.58 -15.06
CA GLY A 86 23.65 -12.70 -15.87
C GLY A 86 24.50 -12.93 -17.10
#